data_AF-C7QCL5-F1
#
_entry.id   AF-C7QCL5-F1
#
_cell.length_a   1.000
_cell.length_b   1.000
_cell.length_c   1.000
_cell.angle_alpha   90.00
_cell.angle_beta   90.00
_cell.angle_gamma   90.00
#
_symmetry.space_group_name_H-M   'P 1'
#
loop_
_entity.id
_entity.type
_entity.pdbx_description
1 polymer ?
#
loop_
_entity_poly.entity_id
_entity_poly.type
_entity_poly.pdbx_seq_one_letter_code
_entity_poly.pdbx_strand_id
1 'polypeptide(L)' 'MGPIERYDVSSIEQPTKADLERLARRRLDARRRGRELVLTGVGARLRLLLAVTGLDEVFVIGGEGVPEGLPEPEG' A
#
# COMPACT_ATOMS: atom_id res chain seq x y z
N MET A 1 -10.75 -10.34 -10.01
CA MET A 1 -10.19 -9.16 -9.31
C MET A 1 -10.93 -7.92 -9.81
N GLY A 2 -11.33 -7.03 -8.91
CA GLY A 2 -11.94 -5.75 -9.27
C GLY A 2 -10.88 -4.72 -9.70
N PRO A 3 -11.26 -3.55 -10.25
CA PRO A 3 -10.29 -2.53 -10.65
C PRO A 3 -9.46 -2.04 -9.46
N ILE A 4 -8.17 -1.77 -9.71
CA ILE A 4 -7.21 -1.31 -8.70
C ILE A 4 -7.37 0.20 -8.46
N GLU A 5 -7.50 0.60 -7.19
CA GLU A 5 -7.40 1.97 -6.72
C GLU A 5 -6.07 2.15 -5.99
N ARG A 6 -5.11 2.86 -6.62
CA ARG A 6 -3.84 3.20 -5.98
C ARG A 6 -4.02 4.40 -5.05
N TYR A 7 -3.51 4.30 -3.83
CA TYR A 7 -3.55 5.36 -2.84
C TYR A 7 -2.15 5.65 -2.32
N ASP A 8 -1.64 6.84 -2.66
CA ASP A 8 -0.32 7.28 -2.25
C ASP A 8 -0.33 7.74 -0.79
N VAL A 9 0.62 7.20 -0.02
CA VAL A 9 0.82 7.51 1.40
C VAL A 9 2.20 8.08 1.68
N SER A 10 2.90 8.55 0.63
CA SER A 10 4.24 9.13 0.73
C SER A 10 4.33 10.31 1.71
N SER A 11 3.22 11.04 1.90
CA SER A 11 3.13 12.18 2.83
C SER A 11 2.97 11.78 4.31
N ILE A 12 2.80 10.49 4.63
CA ILE A 12 2.68 10.01 6.01
C ILE A 12 4.07 9.67 6.57
N GLU A 13 4.78 10.70 7.03
CA GLU A 13 6.12 10.54 7.61
C GLU A 13 6.10 9.98 9.05
N GLN A 14 5.11 10.39 9.84
CA GLN A 14 4.92 9.98 11.23
C GLN A 14 3.53 9.36 11.42
N PRO A 15 3.35 8.09 11.05
CA PRO A 15 2.05 7.44 11.08
C PRO A 15 1.52 7.31 12.50
N THR A 16 0.26 7.69 12.66
CA THR A 16 -0.50 7.63 13.90
C THR A 16 -1.60 6.57 13.82
N LYS A 17 -2.25 6.27 14.96
CA LYS A 17 -3.46 5.43 14.97
C LYS A 17 -4.56 5.99 14.05
N ALA A 18 -4.72 7.32 14.02
CA ALA A 18 -5.74 7.97 13.18
C ALA A 18 -5.47 7.75 11.68
N ASP A 19 -4.19 7.67 11.28
CA ASP A 19 -3.82 7.33 9.90
C ASP A 19 -4.23 5.91 9.55
N LEU A 20 -3.95 4.93 10.43
CA LEU A 20 -4.36 3.54 10.22
C LEU A 20 -5.88 3.40 10.09
N GLU A 21 -6.63 4.08 10.94
CA GLU A 21 -8.10 4.09 10.86
C GLU A 21 -8.60 4.71 9.55
N ARG A 22 -7.95 5.80 9.09
CA ARG A 22 -8.26 6.41 7.79
C ARG A 22 -8.01 5.44 6.65
N LEU A 23 -6.89 4.71 6.66
CA LEU A 23 -6.57 3.69 5.67
C LEU A 23 -7.58 2.54 5.69
N ALA A 24 -7.99 2.08 6.88
CA ALA A 24 -8.97 1.01 7.03
C ALA A 24 -10.34 1.42 6.45
N ARG A 25 -10.80 2.64 6.75
CA ARG A 25 -12.02 3.21 6.14
C ARG A 25 -11.91 3.30 4.63
N ARG A 26 -10.78 3.80 4.11
CA ARG A 26 -10.55 3.92 2.66
C ARG A 26 -10.60 2.56 1.96
N ARG A 27 -10.01 1.53 2.55
CA ARG A 27 -10.05 0.16 2.03
C ARG A 27 -11.47 -0.40 2.02
N LEU A 28 -12.23 -0.17 3.10
CA LEU A 28 -13.62 -0.61 3.18
C LEU A 28 -14.47 0.04 2.07
N ASP A 29 -14.28 1.33 1.83
CA ASP A 29 -15.00 2.05 0.77
C ASP A 29 -14.62 1.58 -0.63
N ALA A 30 -13.33 1.32 -0.88
CA ALA A 30 -12.89 0.71 -2.13
C ALA A 30 -13.54 -0.67 -2.34
N ARG A 31 -13.54 -1.52 -1.32
CA ARG A 31 -14.16 -2.86 -1.37
C ARG A 31 -15.66 -2.79 -1.63
N ARG A 32 -16.37 -1.85 -1.01
CA ARG A 32 -17.82 -1.62 -1.25
C ARG A 32 -18.12 -1.23 -2.69
N ARG A 33 -17.18 -0.56 -3.37
CA ARG A 33 -17.24 -0.25 -4.81
C ARG A 33 -16.74 -1.38 -5.71
N GLY A 34 -16.43 -2.56 -5.15
CA GLY A 34 -15.86 -3.68 -5.89
C GLY A 34 -14.43 -3.43 -6.37
N ARG A 35 -13.67 -2.54 -5.71
CA ARG A 35 -12.29 -2.19 -6.04
C ARG A 35 -11.32 -2.74 -5.01
N GLU A 36 -10.08 -2.92 -5.43
CA GLU A 36 -8.97 -3.29 -4.57
C GLU A 36 -8.10 -2.06 -4.27
N LEU A 37 -7.83 -1.79 -2.99
CA LEU A 37 -6.99 -0.68 -2.58
C LEU A 37 -5.53 -1.14 -2.49
N VAL A 38 -4.65 -0.48 -3.25
CA VAL A 38 -3.20 -0.70 -3.21
C VAL A 38 -2.51 0.55 -2.66
N LEU A 39 -1.76 0.40 -1.57
CA LEU A 39 -1.00 1.50 -0.98
C LEU A 39 0.32 1.69 -1.74
N THR A 40 0.63 2.92 -2.16
CA THR A 40 1.92 3.27 -2.80
C THR A 40 2.67 4.29 -1.95
N GLY A 41 3.98 4.40 -2.13
CA GLY A 41 4.78 5.36 -1.35
C GLY A 41 4.84 5.03 0.15
N VAL A 42 4.69 3.76 0.52
CA VAL A 42 4.70 3.33 1.94
C VAL A 42 6.10 3.48 2.52
N GLY A 43 6.29 4.47 3.39
CA GLY A 43 7.54 4.66 4.13
C GLY A 43 7.80 3.55 5.16
N ALA A 44 9.07 3.37 5.53
CA ALA A 44 9.51 2.29 6.43
C ALA A 44 8.76 2.26 7.77
N ARG A 45 8.49 3.43 8.37
CA ARG A 45 7.77 3.53 9.65
C ARG A 45 6.32 3.08 9.54
N LEU A 46 5.63 3.42 8.44
CA LEU A 46 4.27 2.96 8.19
C LEU A 46 4.25 1.46 7.90
N ARG A 47 5.22 0.95 7.13
CA ARG A 47 5.36 -0.50 6.88
C ARG A 47 5.53 -1.28 8.20
N LEU A 48 6.39 -0.79 9.10
CA LEU A 48 6.59 -1.41 10.42
C LEU A 48 5.32 -1.36 11.27
N LEU A 49 4.61 -0.23 11.27
CA LEU A 49 3.37 -0.10 12.01
C LEU A 49 2.28 -1.05 11.48
N LEU A 50 2.17 -1.22 10.16
CA LEU A 50 1.26 -2.18 9.54
C LEU A 50 1.60 -3.61 9.98
N ALA A 51 2.88 -4.00 9.95
CA ALA A 51 3.33 -5.33 10.38
C ALA A 51 3.06 -5.60 11.86
N VAL A 52 3.38 -4.66 12.75
CA VAL A 52 3.15 -4.83 14.20
C VAL A 52 1.65 -4.92 14.54
N THR A 53 0.79 -4.35 13.70
CA THR A 53 -0.67 -4.39 13.88
C THR A 53 -1.35 -5.53 13.10
N GLY A 54 -0.58 -6.33 12.33
CA GLY A 54 -1.12 -7.37 11.44
C GLY A 54 -1.93 -6.81 10.27
N LEU A 55 -1.84 -5.51 9.99
CA LEU A 55 -2.55 -4.86 8.89
C LEU A 55 -1.84 -5.04 7.55
N ASP A 56 -0.58 -5.46 7.54
CA ASP A 56 0.18 -5.83 6.34
C ASP A 56 -0.41 -7.06 5.62
N GLU A 57 -1.08 -7.96 6.33
CA GLU A 57 -1.86 -9.06 5.72
C GLU A 57 -3.14 -8.57 5.02
N VAL A 58 -3.60 -7.37 5.38
CA VAL A 58 -4.88 -6.81 4.94
C VAL A 58 -4.71 -5.80 3.80
N PHE A 59 -3.59 -5.07 3.79
CA PHE A 59 -3.26 -4.08 2.77
C PHE A 59 -2.29 -4.65 1.74
N VAL A 60 -2.62 -4.45 0.47
CA VAL A 60 -1.67 -4.69 -0.61
C VAL A 60 -0.78 -3.45 -0.74
N ILE A 61 0.53 -3.63 -0.58
CA ILE A 61 1.52 -2.56 -0.78
C ILE A 61 2.08 -2.69 -2.20
N GLY A 62 1.85 -1.66 -3.01
CA GLY A 62 2.44 -1.52 -4.33
C GLY A 62 3.84 -0.92 -4.21
N GLY A 63 4.87 -1.77 -4.33
CA GLY A 63 6.26 -1.35 -4.45
C GLY A 63 7.24 -2.22 -3.66
N GLU A 64 7.81 -3.21 -4.35
CA GLU A 64 9.23 -3.59 -4.29
C GLU A 64 9.65 -3.88 -5.74
N GLY A 65 10.86 -3.48 -6.10
CA GLY A 65 11.25 -3.16 -7.48
C GLY A 65 11.02 -4.25 -8.53
N VAL A 66 10.39 -3.86 -9.63
CA VAL A 66 11.01 -4.11 -10.94
C VAL A 66 11.47 -2.73 -11.42
N PRO A 67 12.78 -2.43 -11.46
CA PRO A 67 13.22 -1.32 -12.29
C PRO A 67 12.72 -1.63 -13.70
N GLU A 68 11.87 -0.77 -14.23
CA GLU A 68 11.48 -0.77 -15.64
C GLU A 68 12.77 -0.46 -16.44
N GLY A 69 13.55 -1.52 -16.74
CA GLY A 69 14.85 -1.40 -17.39
C GLY A 69 15.99 -2.26 -16.85
N LEU A 70 15.77 -3.54 -16.47
CA LEU A 70 16.89 -4.48 -16.50
C LEU A 70 17.20 -4.76 -17.98
N PRO A 71 18.39 -4.43 -18.53
CA PRO A 71 18.77 -4.93 -19.84
C PRO A 71 18.80 -6.46 -19.78
N GLU A 72 18.20 -7.10 -20.78
CA GLU A 72 18.30 -8.55 -20.96
C GLU A 72 19.79 -8.94 -20.96
N PRO A 73 20.18 -10.05 -20.31
CA PRO A 73 21.55 -10.51 -20.43
C PRO A 73 21.81 -10.87 -21.88
N GLU A 74 22.59 -10.05 -22.58
CA GLU A 74 23.17 -10.41 -23.86
C GLU A 74 24.04 -11.65 -23.66
N GLY A 75 23.77 -12.68 -24.45
CA GLY A 75 24.54 -13.93 -24.48
C GLY A 75 25.90 -13.79 -25.15
#